data_AF-A0A354TP39-F1
#
_entry.id   AF-A0A354TP39-F1
#
_cell.length_a   1.000
_cell.length_b   1.000
_cell.length_c   1.000
_cell.angle_alpha   90.00
_cell.angle_beta   90.00
_cell.angle_gamma   90.00
#
_symmetry.space_group_name_H-M   'P 1'
#
loop_
_entity.id
_entity.type
_entity.pdbx_description
1 polymer ?
#
loop_
_entity_poly.entity_id
_entity_poly.type
_entity_poly.pdbx_seq_one_letter_code
_entity_poly.pdbx_strand_id
1 'polypeptide(L)'
;FAACPDPIDFRAYMTINIYEDDNAYYYDSQFQKIPRPAHRDYLGHVDASQYDYNRLEAVLGDKNRSGQQYDIWEATFSPMGDDGYPVRLWDKETGVINKEVAEYWRENYDLRYILERDWSTLGPKLEGKLHIYVGDMDNY
;
A
#
# COMPACT_ATOMS: atom_id res chain seq x y z
N PHE A 1 -13.82 -15.38 8.40
CA PHE A 1 -14.36 -14.02 8.31
C PHE A 1 -13.23 -13.07 8.65
N ALA A 2 -12.97 -12.09 7.79
CA ALA A 2 -12.01 -11.00 8.00
C ALA A 2 -12.78 -9.68 7.89
N ALA A 3 -12.68 -8.83 8.92
CA ALA A 3 -13.26 -7.50 8.95
C ALA A 3 -12.15 -6.47 8.97
N CYS A 4 -12.31 -5.40 8.19
CA CYS A 4 -11.36 -4.28 8.07
C CYS A 4 -9.92 -4.78 7.87
N PRO A 5 -9.67 -5.63 6.85
CA PRO A 5 -8.31 -6.08 6.59
C PRO A 5 -7.45 -4.90 6.15
N ASP A 6 -6.15 -4.96 6.47
CA ASP A 6 -5.14 -4.20 5.76
C ASP A 6 -5.20 -4.48 4.23
N PRO A 7 -4.52 -3.68 3.39
CA PRO A 7 -4.61 -3.80 1.94
C PRO A 7 -4.37 -5.23 1.44
N ILE A 8 -5.33 -5.74 0.66
CA ILE A 8 -5.31 -7.10 0.08
C ILE A 8 -5.07 -7.10 -1.44
N ASP A 9 -5.06 -5.93 -2.07
CA ASP A 9 -4.79 -5.69 -3.49
C ASP A 9 -4.05 -4.36 -3.58
N PHE A 10 -2.92 -4.33 -4.29
CA PHE A 10 -2.06 -3.14 -4.32
C PHE A 10 -2.20 -2.30 -5.60
N ARG A 11 -3.20 -2.59 -6.44
CA ARG A 11 -3.60 -1.70 -7.56
C ARG A 11 -4.31 -0.43 -7.10
N ALA A 12 -4.74 -0.41 -5.84
CA ALA A 12 -5.33 0.75 -5.17
C ALA A 12 -4.85 0.80 -3.71
N TYR A 13 -3.55 0.68 -3.49
CA TYR A 13 -2.94 0.85 -2.18
C TYR A 13 -3.12 2.29 -1.72
N MET A 14 -4.10 2.50 -0.82
CA MET A 14 -4.70 3.81 -0.56
C MET A 14 -5.29 4.41 -1.85
N THR A 15 -4.49 5.22 -2.57
CA THR A 15 -4.87 5.86 -3.84
C THR A 15 -3.79 5.68 -4.91
N ILE A 16 -2.91 4.69 -4.73
CA ILE A 16 -1.72 4.44 -5.53
C ILE A 16 -1.84 3.04 -6.16
N ASN A 17 -1.65 2.95 -7.48
CA ASN A 17 -1.40 1.67 -8.13
C ASN A 17 0.12 1.43 -8.13
N ILE A 18 0.63 0.69 -7.16
CA ILE A 18 2.08 0.56 -6.96
C ILE A 18 2.76 -0.15 -8.14
N TYR A 19 1.99 -0.91 -8.94
CA TYR A 19 2.47 -1.61 -10.11
C TYR A 19 2.63 -0.69 -11.32
N GLU A 20 1.72 0.26 -11.53
CA GLU A 20 1.67 1.09 -12.74
C GLU A 20 2.16 2.53 -12.50
N ASP A 21 1.86 3.12 -11.34
CA ASP A 21 2.23 4.51 -11.05
C ASP A 21 3.74 4.65 -10.83
N ASP A 22 4.38 5.68 -11.38
CA ASP A 22 5.80 5.95 -11.12
C ASP A 22 6.04 6.68 -9.79
N ASN A 23 5.00 7.35 -9.27
CA ASN A 23 5.09 8.20 -8.09
C ASN A 23 3.90 8.03 -7.13
N ALA A 24 4.19 7.83 -5.84
CA ALA A 24 3.23 7.65 -4.77
C ALA A 24 2.57 8.96 -4.29
N TYR A 25 3.18 10.11 -4.57
CA TYR A 25 2.74 11.41 -4.01
C TYR A 25 1.95 12.26 -4.97
N TYR A 26 2.19 12.12 -6.26
CA TYR A 26 1.54 12.95 -7.26
C TYR A 26 0.93 12.09 -8.37
N TYR A 27 -0.17 12.57 -8.95
CA TYR A 27 -0.71 11.98 -10.17
C TYR A 27 0.18 12.35 -11.36
N ASP A 28 0.30 11.44 -12.34
CA ASP A 28 0.92 11.79 -13.62
C ASP A 28 0.06 12.82 -14.34
N SER A 29 0.60 14.02 -14.51
CA SER A 29 -0.11 15.15 -15.10
C SER A 29 0.86 16.14 -15.73
N GLN A 30 0.57 16.52 -16.97
CA GLN A 30 1.35 17.50 -17.71
C GLN A 30 1.06 18.95 -17.29
N PHE A 31 -0.09 19.20 -16.64
CA PHE A 31 -0.61 20.56 -16.42
C PHE A 31 -0.46 21.04 -14.98
N GLN A 32 -0.59 20.14 -14.01
CA GLN A 32 -0.60 20.48 -12.59
C GLN A 32 0.01 19.38 -11.75
N LYS A 33 0.72 19.78 -10.69
CA LYS A 33 1.27 18.84 -9.71
C LYS A 33 0.22 18.55 -8.64
N ILE A 34 -0.68 17.60 -8.91
CA ILE A 34 -1.79 17.25 -8.03
C ILE A 34 -1.32 16.22 -6.99
N PRO A 35 -1.40 16.51 -5.67
CA PRO A 35 -1.09 15.54 -4.65
C PRO A 35 -2.14 14.43 -4.58
N ARG A 36 -1.69 13.19 -4.33
CA ARG A 36 -2.58 12.07 -4.03
C ARG A 36 -3.11 12.19 -2.60
N PRO A 37 -4.42 12.10 -2.37
CA PRO A 37 -4.97 12.15 -1.01
C PRO A 37 -4.64 10.86 -0.25
N ALA A 38 -4.50 10.99 1.06
CA ALA A 38 -4.29 9.86 1.96
C ALA A 38 -5.32 9.79 3.08
N HIS A 39 -5.88 10.92 3.50
CA HIS A 39 -6.98 10.94 4.47
C HIS A 39 -8.04 11.97 4.09
N ARG A 40 -9.28 11.66 4.42
CA ARG A 40 -10.45 12.52 4.22
C ARG A 40 -11.41 12.40 5.38
N ASP A 41 -12.15 13.45 5.70
CA ASP A 41 -13.27 13.34 6.65
C ASP A 41 -14.48 12.62 6.04
N TYR A 42 -15.52 12.41 6.85
CA TYR A 42 -16.77 11.76 6.44
C TYR A 42 -17.59 12.57 5.42
N LEU A 43 -17.24 13.83 5.16
CA LEU A 43 -17.81 14.69 4.12
C LEU A 43 -16.98 14.66 2.82
N GLY A 44 -15.83 13.98 2.83
CA GLY A 44 -14.92 13.88 1.70
C GLY A 44 -13.90 15.02 1.62
N HIS A 45 -13.76 15.85 2.65
CA HIS A 45 -12.71 16.86 2.69
C HIS A 45 -11.36 16.20 2.98
N VAL A 46 -10.41 16.41 2.07
CA VAL A 46 -9.03 15.92 2.23
C VAL A 46 -8.28 16.83 3.20
N ASP A 47 -7.68 16.25 4.24
CA ASP A 47 -6.86 16.99 5.22
C ASP A 47 -5.38 16.59 5.20
N ALA A 48 -5.03 15.47 4.54
CA ALA A 48 -3.66 15.02 4.36
C ALA A 48 -3.45 14.28 3.03
N SER A 49 -2.32 14.55 2.39
CA SER A 49 -1.83 13.83 1.22
C SER A 49 -0.92 12.66 1.60
N GLN A 50 -0.63 11.80 0.61
CA GLN A 50 0.35 10.72 0.73
C GLN A 50 1.72 11.25 1.17
N TYR A 51 2.13 12.40 0.63
CA TYR A 51 3.38 13.07 0.98
C TYR A 51 3.38 13.51 2.45
N ASP A 52 2.28 14.08 2.96
CA ASP A 52 2.21 14.61 4.32
C ASP A 52 2.43 13.51 5.37
N TYR A 53 1.76 12.35 5.22
CA TYR A 53 1.97 11.22 6.12
C TYR A 53 3.37 10.62 6.02
N ASN A 54 3.86 10.41 4.80
CA ASN A 54 5.19 9.82 4.62
C ASN A 54 6.29 10.75 5.16
N ARG A 55 6.11 12.07 5.03
CA ARG A 55 7.03 13.05 5.59
C ARG A 55 6.99 13.05 7.11
N LEU A 56 5.80 12.95 7.71
CA LEU A 56 5.64 12.78 9.16
C LEU A 56 6.38 11.53 9.63
N GLU A 57 6.13 10.38 9.00
CA GLU A 57 6.79 9.13 9.37
C GLU A 57 8.31 9.19 9.24
N ALA A 58 8.82 9.79 8.16
CA ALA A 58 10.26 9.98 7.97
C ALA A 58 10.92 10.79 9.08
N VAL A 59 10.17 11.65 9.78
CA VAL A 59 10.66 12.41 10.94
C VAL A 59 10.53 11.60 12.23
N LEU A 60 9.48 10.79 12.36
CA LEU A 60 9.22 9.99 13.56
C LEU A 60 10.23 8.85 13.74
N GLY A 61 10.72 8.24 12.66
CA GLY A 61 11.69 7.16 12.75
C GLY A 61 12.40 6.86 11.44
N ASP A 62 13.66 6.48 11.54
CA ASP A 62 14.44 5.98 10.42
C ASP A 62 14.21 4.48 10.20
N LYS A 63 14.48 4.01 8.99
CA LYS A 63 14.48 2.58 8.61
C LYS A 63 13.19 1.83 9.01
N ASN A 64 12.05 2.42 8.67
CA ASN A 64 10.73 1.83 8.87
C ASN A 64 10.31 1.66 10.33
N ARG A 65 10.70 2.60 11.18
CA ARG A 65 10.44 2.57 12.63
C ARG A 65 9.60 3.74 13.14
N SER A 66 8.86 4.43 12.27
CA SER A 66 7.96 5.51 12.72
C SER A 66 6.83 5.01 13.64
N GLY A 67 6.52 3.71 13.60
CA GLY A 67 5.40 3.11 14.34
C GLY A 67 4.03 3.47 13.76
N GLN A 68 3.99 3.96 12.52
CA GLN A 68 2.79 4.38 11.80
C GLN A 68 2.48 3.43 10.62
N GLN A 69 1.43 3.76 9.86
CA GLN A 69 0.78 2.85 8.93
C GLN A 69 1.64 2.46 7.71
N TYR A 70 2.37 3.39 7.10
CA TYR A 70 3.16 3.04 5.91
C TYR A 70 4.37 2.18 6.28
N ASP A 71 5.06 2.51 7.37
CA ASP A 71 6.18 1.72 7.85
C ASP A 71 5.77 0.30 8.30
N ILE A 72 4.59 0.11 8.89
CA ILE A 72 4.15 -1.24 9.27
C ILE A 72 3.78 -2.08 8.04
N TRP A 73 3.19 -1.47 7.01
CA TRP A 73 2.93 -2.15 5.74
C TRP A 73 4.24 -2.55 5.05
N GLU A 74 5.24 -1.67 5.03
CA GLU A 74 6.56 -2.03 4.50
C GLU A 74 7.22 -3.15 5.32
N ALA A 75 7.10 -3.12 6.65
CA ALA A 75 7.59 -4.20 7.51
C ALA A 75 6.85 -5.54 7.32
N THR A 76 5.59 -5.49 6.87
CA THR A 76 4.76 -6.69 6.66
C THR A 76 5.01 -7.32 5.30
N PHE A 77 5.12 -6.50 4.25
CA PHE A 77 5.06 -6.96 2.86
C PHE A 77 6.41 -6.89 2.12
N SER A 78 7.35 -6.06 2.58
CA SER A 78 8.61 -5.88 1.86
C SER A 78 9.61 -6.99 2.16
N PRO A 79 10.52 -7.29 1.21
CA PRO A 79 11.64 -8.15 1.53
C PRO A 79 12.56 -7.48 2.55
N MET A 80 13.33 -8.29 3.27
CA MET A 80 14.38 -7.80 4.16
C MET A 80 15.58 -7.35 3.33
N GLY A 81 16.03 -6.12 3.56
CA GLY A 81 17.25 -5.58 2.98
C GLY A 81 18.51 -6.09 3.69
N ASP A 82 19.67 -5.85 3.07
CA ASP A 82 20.97 -6.31 3.58
C ASP A 82 21.33 -5.72 4.96
N ASP A 83 20.74 -4.58 5.32
CA ASP A 83 20.94 -3.93 6.61
C ASP A 83 19.99 -4.45 7.71
N GLY A 84 19.17 -5.46 7.39
CA GLY A 84 18.22 -6.11 8.29
C GLY A 84 16.88 -5.38 8.43
N TYR A 85 16.65 -4.32 7.66
CA TYR A 85 15.39 -3.57 7.66
C TYR A 85 14.58 -3.82 6.39
N PRO A 86 13.26 -3.61 6.40
CA PRO A 86 12.44 -3.71 5.19
C PRO A 86 12.98 -2.81 4.08
N VAL A 87 13.03 -3.32 2.84
CA VAL A 87 13.33 -2.47 1.69
C VAL A 87 12.12 -1.57 1.42
N ARG A 88 12.33 -0.26 1.31
CA ARG A 88 11.23 0.69 1.08
C ARG A 88 10.55 0.45 -0.26
N LEU A 89 9.21 0.53 -0.26
CA LEU A 89 8.39 0.46 -1.47
C LEU A 89 8.53 1.74 -2.30
N TRP A 90 8.75 2.88 -1.66
CA TRP A 90 9.11 4.11 -2.35
C TRP A 90 10.06 4.98 -1.54
N ASP A 91 10.73 5.88 -2.24
CA ASP A 91 11.55 6.89 -1.59
C ASP A 91 10.67 7.92 -0.86
N LYS A 92 10.89 8.10 0.45
CA LYS A 92 10.04 8.97 1.30
C LYS A 92 10.18 10.47 1.04
N GLU A 93 11.18 10.88 0.27
CA GLU A 93 11.41 12.29 -0.07
C GLU A 93 10.77 12.64 -1.43
N THR A 94 10.91 11.75 -2.40
CA THR A 94 10.54 11.96 -3.80
C THR A 94 9.24 11.28 -4.19
N GLY A 95 8.85 10.20 -3.49
CA GLY A 95 7.70 9.36 -3.81
C GLY A 95 7.94 8.40 -4.97
N VAL A 96 9.17 8.30 -5.50
CA VAL A 96 9.49 7.38 -6.60
C VAL A 96 9.32 5.95 -6.13
N ILE A 97 8.50 5.17 -6.85
CA ILE A 97 8.16 3.80 -6.49
C ILE A 97 9.26 2.84 -6.93
N ASN A 98 9.69 1.97 -6.01
CA ASN A 98 10.56 0.85 -6.30
C ASN A 98 9.75 -0.30 -6.89
N LYS A 99 9.84 -0.46 -8.22
CA LYS A 99 9.09 -1.48 -8.96
C LYS A 99 9.48 -2.92 -8.62
N GLU A 100 10.72 -3.15 -8.18
CA GLU A 100 11.15 -4.49 -7.76
C GLU A 100 10.50 -4.90 -6.44
N VAL A 101 10.36 -3.96 -5.50
CA VAL A 101 9.65 -4.19 -4.24
C VAL A 101 8.15 -4.34 -4.49
N ALA A 102 7.57 -3.51 -5.36
CA ALA A 102 6.17 -3.64 -5.76
C ALA A 102 5.88 -5.03 -6.38
N GLU A 103 6.77 -5.53 -7.25
CA GLU A 103 6.66 -6.87 -7.81
C GLU A 103 6.76 -7.96 -6.74
N TYR A 104 7.67 -7.81 -5.78
CA TYR A 104 7.75 -8.71 -4.64
C TYR A 104 6.44 -8.74 -3.85
N TRP A 105 5.82 -7.59 -3.59
CA TRP A 105 4.53 -7.52 -2.92
C TRP A 105 3.45 -8.24 -3.73
N ARG A 106 3.43 -8.08 -5.06
CA ARG A 106 2.49 -8.77 -5.95
C ARG A 106 2.60 -10.29 -5.83
N GLU A 107 3.80 -10.81 -5.96
CA GLU A 107 4.04 -12.25 -6.03
C GLU A 107 3.77 -12.97 -4.70
N ASN A 108 3.91 -12.26 -3.57
CA ASN A 108 3.91 -12.84 -2.23
C ASN A 108 2.69 -12.47 -1.37
N TYR A 109 2.04 -11.32 -1.59
CA TYR A 109 1.01 -10.80 -0.69
C TYR A 109 -0.26 -10.27 -1.36
N ASP A 110 -0.27 -9.97 -2.66
CA ASP A 110 -1.48 -9.52 -3.35
C ASP A 110 -2.49 -10.68 -3.43
N LEU A 111 -3.52 -10.62 -2.60
CA LEU A 111 -4.47 -11.70 -2.40
C LEU A 111 -5.20 -12.01 -3.71
N ARG A 112 -5.62 -10.98 -4.45
CA ARG A 112 -6.33 -11.17 -5.71
C ARG A 112 -5.44 -11.83 -6.74
N TYR A 113 -4.22 -11.34 -6.91
CA TYR A 113 -3.25 -11.91 -7.86
C TYR A 113 -2.93 -13.36 -7.53
N ILE A 114 -2.63 -13.68 -6.26
CA ILE A 114 -2.31 -15.04 -5.82
C ILE A 114 -3.50 -15.97 -6.01
N LEU A 115 -4.72 -15.53 -5.64
CA LEU A 115 -5.92 -16.33 -5.85
C LEU A 115 -6.17 -16.61 -7.32
N GLU A 116 -5.97 -15.63 -8.21
CA GLU A 116 -6.15 -15.80 -9.65
C GLU A 116 -5.08 -16.73 -10.24
N ARG A 117 -3.80 -16.48 -9.94
CA ARG A 117 -2.65 -17.27 -10.41
C ARG A 117 -2.75 -18.74 -10.00
N ASP A 118 -3.13 -18.99 -8.75
CA ASP A 118 -3.08 -20.31 -8.12
C ASP A 118 -4.48 -20.93 -7.90
N TRP A 119 -5.52 -20.41 -8.57
CA TRP A 119 -6.91 -20.79 -8.32
C TRP A 119 -7.18 -22.29 -8.43
N SER A 120 -6.53 -22.95 -9.39
CA SER A 120 -6.65 -24.40 -9.61
C SER A 120 -6.29 -25.23 -8.36
N THR A 121 -5.41 -24.70 -7.50
CA THR A 121 -4.96 -25.34 -6.26
C THR A 121 -5.66 -24.78 -5.02
N LEU A 122 -5.91 -23.46 -4.98
CA LEU A 122 -6.48 -22.77 -3.84
C LEU A 122 -8.01 -22.84 -3.79
N GLY A 123 -8.68 -22.77 -4.94
CA GLY A 123 -10.14 -22.74 -5.07
C GLY A 123 -10.83 -23.87 -4.29
N PRO A 124 -10.46 -25.15 -4.51
CA PRO A 124 -11.05 -26.28 -3.78
C PRO A 124 -10.83 -26.22 -2.26
N LYS A 125 -9.79 -25.52 -1.79
CA LYS A 125 -9.48 -25.37 -0.35
C LYS A 125 -10.26 -24.22 0.29
N LEU A 126 -10.63 -23.21 -0.49
CA LEU A 126 -11.17 -21.92 -0.02
C LEU A 126 -12.65 -21.72 -0.35
N GLU A 127 -13.27 -22.60 -1.15
CA GLU A 127 -14.68 -22.53 -1.50
C GLU A 127 -15.57 -22.39 -0.24
N GLY A 128 -16.39 -21.32 -0.22
CA GLY A 128 -17.29 -20.99 0.89
C GLY A 128 -16.62 -20.46 2.16
N LYS A 129 -15.30 -20.25 2.18
CA LYS A 129 -14.55 -19.85 3.39
C LYS A 129 -14.09 -18.39 3.39
N LEU A 130 -13.96 -17.77 2.22
CA LEU A 130 -13.56 -16.37 2.10
C LEU A 130 -14.79 -15.48 2.35
N HIS A 131 -14.76 -14.77 3.47
CA HIS A 131 -15.77 -13.77 3.85
C HIS A 131 -15.02 -12.52 4.26
N ILE A 132 -15.00 -11.51 3.40
CA ILE A 132 -14.27 -10.24 3.57
C ILE A 132 -15.30 -9.13 3.72
N TYR A 133 -15.14 -8.30 4.75
CA TYR A 133 -16.00 -7.17 5.05
C TYR A 133 -15.15 -5.92 5.31
N VAL A 134 -15.50 -4.81 4.68
CA VAL A 134 -14.81 -3.52 4.82
C VAL A 134 -15.82 -2.38 4.64
N GLY A 135 -15.59 -1.24 5.31
CA GLY A 135 -16.36 -0.03 5.07
C GLY A 135 -16.03 0.59 3.72
N ASP A 136 -17.04 1.06 2.99
CA ASP A 136 -16.86 1.75 1.70
C ASP A 136 -16.10 3.09 1.83
N MET A 137 -16.24 3.75 2.98
CA MET A 137 -15.58 5.01 3.30
C MET A 137 -14.73 4.94 4.57
N ASP A 138 -14.21 3.75 4.90
CA ASP A 138 -13.16 3.64 5.92
C ASP A 138 -11.89 4.31 5.41
N ASN A 139 -11.15 4.93 6.33
CA ASN A 139 -9.87 5.54 6.00
C ASN A 139 -8.70 4.63 6.37
N TYR A 140 -8.80 3.90 7.49
CA TYR A 140 -7.93 2.83 7.98
C TYR A 140 -8.53 2.25 9.26
#